data_AF-A0A1K1Q4C2-F1
#
_entry.id   AF-A0A1K1Q4C2-F1
#
_cell.length_a   1.000
_cell.length_b   1.000
_cell.length_c   1.000
_cell.angle_alpha   90.00
_cell.angle_beta   90.00
_cell.angle_gamma   90.00
#
_symmetry.space_group_name_H-M   'P 1'
#
loop_
_entity.id
_entity.type
_entity.pdbx_description
1 polymer ?
#
loop_
_entity_poly.entity_id
_entity_poly.type
_entity_poly.pdbx_seq_one_letter_code
_entity_poly.pdbx_strand_id
1 'polypeptide(L)'
;MKLSIADNVHLVEPGDFEPSEHWYPRVLNSNIHPLVSHFLHLTTDQFISRFSRLHPGADEEKLREVLAYKPKYFQWSGTDMMHITNQAGMRKLTIIETNSCPSGQKSMPLLDLNIEKGGYKKLLELTFKPQVEKHNETGGLAVIYDKNPMENIGYASTLADAFGEDVYLAKFLKDDPDPPAKFVDNKLYVKSENEEWIPIRAAFRYVTQEPWNRIPLKSRTLLLNPIEACLAGGRNKTEAYMAYQKFNDKFRASGLEIHTPHTYLEVEHKDLFHYFEKLGRSMVIKVPDSNAGQGVYTVTSQEEMETVYETLKAYQPEKYLIQQLIYSNYIKGSDKEKAWYHVGTIPDKKNRSYAFDLRLMMHYTEEGLRPLAIYSRRARLPLNKPLPEGASSWDLYGTNLSVKQTEGWSYDDERLMLYDIRNFGNLGLGIDELIQGFIQSAMATYAIDQHAIEKFDNI
;
A
#
# COMPACT_ATOMS: atom_id res chain seq x y z
N MET A 1 18.67 -23.94 4.23
CA MET A 1 17.91 -25.05 3.61
C MET A 1 16.62 -24.39 3.17
N LYS A 2 16.35 -24.25 1.86
CA LYS A 2 15.09 -23.61 1.42
C LYS A 2 13.95 -24.40 2.08
N LEU A 3 13.19 -23.78 2.98
CA LEU A 3 12.00 -24.43 3.52
C LEU A 3 11.19 -24.98 2.33
N SER A 4 11.04 -26.29 2.30
CA SER A 4 10.18 -26.98 1.35
C SER A 4 8.75 -26.64 1.75
N ILE A 5 8.25 -25.49 1.28
CA ILE A 5 6.88 -25.08 1.53
C ILE A 5 6.00 -26.16 0.91
N ALA A 6 5.28 -26.90 1.74
CA ALA A 6 4.28 -27.83 1.26
C ALA A 6 3.26 -27.07 0.40
N ASP A 7 2.77 -27.70 -0.67
CA ASP A 7 2.00 -27.00 -1.71
C ASP A 7 0.74 -26.28 -1.17
N ASN A 8 0.20 -26.76 -0.05
CA ASN A 8 -1.09 -26.34 0.51
C ASN A 8 -0.97 -25.72 1.92
N VAL A 9 -0.46 -26.46 2.91
CA VAL A 9 -0.26 -25.98 4.30
C VAL A 9 1.08 -26.41 4.83
N HIS A 10 1.76 -25.47 5.47
CA HIS A 10 3.02 -25.70 6.16
C HIS A 10 2.88 -25.30 7.63
N LEU A 11 3.30 -26.18 8.54
CA LEU A 11 3.41 -25.85 9.95
C LEU A 11 4.73 -25.10 10.17
N VAL A 12 4.65 -23.93 10.81
CA VAL A 12 5.83 -23.11 11.14
C VAL A 12 6.02 -23.09 12.64
N GLU A 13 7.20 -23.48 13.10
CA GLU A 13 7.54 -23.65 14.50
C GLU A 13 8.31 -22.42 15.04
N PRO A 14 8.29 -22.17 16.37
CA PRO A 14 9.18 -21.19 16.98
C PRO A 14 10.65 -21.52 16.69
N GLY A 15 11.40 -20.52 16.21
CA GLY A 15 12.81 -20.65 15.80
C GLY A 15 13.03 -20.73 14.30
N ASP A 16 11.98 -20.85 13.48
CA ASP A 16 12.08 -21.05 12.02
C ASP A 16 12.42 -19.78 11.22
N PHE A 17 12.58 -18.61 11.86
CA PHE A 17 12.86 -17.37 11.13
C PHE A 17 14.29 -17.37 10.57
N GLU A 18 14.42 -17.42 9.25
CA GLU A 18 15.71 -17.32 8.55
C GLU A 18 15.77 -16.01 7.74
N PRO A 19 16.64 -15.05 8.10
CA PRO A 19 16.67 -13.74 7.45
C PRO A 19 16.89 -13.82 5.92
N SER A 20 17.73 -14.75 5.46
CA SER A 20 18.01 -14.90 4.03
C SER A 20 16.80 -15.34 3.19
N GLU A 21 15.73 -15.83 3.82
CA GLU A 21 14.50 -16.26 3.16
C GLU A 21 13.40 -15.18 3.12
N HIS A 22 13.51 -14.12 3.94
CA HIS A 22 12.43 -13.14 4.16
C HIS A 22 12.79 -11.70 3.76
N TRP A 23 14.06 -11.46 3.42
CA TRP A 23 14.58 -10.16 3.01
C TRP A 23 15.22 -10.24 1.62
N TYR A 24 15.14 -9.17 0.84
CA TYR A 24 15.97 -9.11 -0.37
C TYR A 24 17.45 -9.13 0.00
N PRO A 25 18.32 -9.83 -0.77
CA PRO A 25 19.76 -9.82 -0.50
C PRO A 25 20.34 -8.40 -0.44
N ARG A 26 19.85 -7.47 -1.27
CA ARG A 26 20.25 -6.05 -1.24
C ARG A 26 19.89 -5.35 0.08
N VAL A 27 18.79 -5.77 0.73
CA VAL A 27 18.33 -5.22 2.01
C VAL A 27 19.21 -5.69 3.16
N LEU A 28 19.52 -6.99 3.23
CA LEU A 28 20.45 -7.55 4.23
C LEU A 28 21.85 -6.93 4.13
N ASN A 29 22.27 -6.55 2.93
CA ASN A 29 23.55 -5.90 2.65
C ASN A 29 23.45 -4.37 2.59
N SER A 30 22.46 -3.76 3.24
CA SER A 30 22.27 -2.31 3.27
C SER A 30 22.18 -1.79 4.69
N ASN A 31 22.61 -0.54 4.88
CA ASN A 31 22.43 0.20 6.12
C ASN A 31 21.38 1.29 5.89
N ILE A 32 20.42 1.37 6.80
CA ILE A 32 19.39 2.42 6.77
C ILE A 32 20.04 3.82 6.75
N HIS A 33 19.45 4.73 5.98
CA HIS A 33 19.91 6.12 5.97
C HIS A 33 19.62 6.79 7.34
N PRO A 34 20.57 7.53 7.95
CA PRO A 34 20.40 8.10 9.30
C PRO A 34 19.15 8.97 9.48
N LEU A 35 18.81 9.79 8.47
CA LEU A 35 17.59 10.61 8.50
C LEU A 35 16.31 9.75 8.53
N VAL A 36 16.29 8.63 7.82
CA VAL A 36 15.15 7.71 7.79
C VAL A 36 15.05 6.95 9.11
N SER A 37 16.19 6.52 9.67
CA SER A 37 16.22 5.97 11.03
C SER A 37 15.67 6.98 12.04
N HIS A 38 16.12 8.22 12.00
CA HIS A 38 15.62 9.28 12.88
C HIS A 38 14.10 9.49 12.73
N PHE A 39 13.60 9.58 11.50
CA PHE A 39 12.17 9.68 11.19
C PHE A 39 11.34 8.58 11.87
N LEU A 40 11.78 7.32 11.80
CA LEU A 40 11.07 6.18 12.39
C LEU A 40 11.08 6.18 13.92
N HIS A 41 11.96 6.96 14.55
CA HIS A 41 12.05 7.14 16.01
C HIS A 41 11.37 8.41 16.53
N LEU A 42 10.87 9.30 15.67
CA LEU A 42 10.20 10.52 16.11
C LEU A 42 8.95 10.22 16.94
N THR A 43 8.74 10.90 18.06
CA THR A 43 7.52 10.75 18.87
C THR A 43 6.31 11.38 18.18
N THR A 44 5.10 11.03 18.62
CA THR A 44 3.85 11.64 18.14
C THR A 44 3.86 13.16 18.33
N ASP A 45 4.37 13.66 19.46
CA ASP A 45 4.51 15.11 19.69
C ASP A 45 5.49 15.78 18.74
N GLN A 46 6.60 15.11 18.39
CA GLN A 46 7.55 15.64 17.42
C GLN A 46 6.92 15.73 16.01
N PHE A 47 6.12 14.73 15.61
CA PHE A 47 5.37 14.78 14.36
C PHE A 47 4.41 15.97 14.32
N ILE A 48 3.57 16.11 15.36
CA ILE A 48 2.59 17.20 15.46
C ILE A 48 3.28 18.55 15.44
N SER A 49 4.23 18.76 16.36
CA SER A 49 4.91 20.06 16.51
C SER A 49 5.64 20.47 15.23
N ARG A 50 6.34 19.54 14.58
CA ARG A 50 7.04 19.85 13.32
C ARG A 50 6.07 20.13 12.19
N PHE A 51 5.00 19.36 12.05
CA PHE A 51 4.02 19.56 11.00
C PHE A 51 3.28 20.89 11.14
N SER A 52 2.78 21.21 12.33
CA SER A 52 2.05 22.45 12.60
C SER A 52 2.93 23.69 12.43
N ARG A 53 4.23 23.58 12.72
CA ARG A 53 5.19 24.66 12.42
C ARG A 53 5.31 24.96 10.92
N LEU A 54 5.23 23.94 10.08
CA LEU A 54 5.29 24.07 8.61
C LEU A 54 3.92 24.38 7.99
N HIS A 55 2.84 24.09 8.71
CA HIS A 55 1.45 24.30 8.30
C HIS A 55 0.71 25.08 9.39
N PRO A 56 0.94 26.39 9.53
CA PRO A 56 0.40 27.19 10.64
C PRO A 56 -1.14 27.29 10.66
N GLY A 57 -1.82 26.86 9.59
CA GLY A 57 -3.28 26.73 9.55
C GLY A 57 -3.81 25.39 10.08
N ALA A 58 -2.94 24.41 10.36
CA ALA A 58 -3.34 23.12 10.88
C ALA A 58 -3.59 23.17 12.39
N ASP A 59 -4.71 22.61 12.83
CA ASP A 59 -5.07 22.47 14.24
C ASP A 59 -4.32 21.29 14.87
N GLU A 60 -3.50 21.59 15.88
CA GLU A 60 -2.69 20.60 16.60
C GLU A 60 -3.51 19.54 17.33
N GLU A 61 -4.64 19.92 17.93
CA GLU A 61 -5.50 19.00 18.67
C GLU A 61 -6.22 18.04 17.73
N LYS A 62 -6.65 18.54 16.57
CA LYS A 62 -7.25 17.68 15.53
C LYS A 62 -6.22 16.73 14.92
N LEU A 63 -4.99 17.18 14.72
CA LEU A 63 -3.93 16.29 14.25
C LEU A 63 -3.60 15.23 15.31
N ARG A 64 -3.57 15.61 16.59
CA ARG A 64 -3.39 14.68 17.71
C ARG A 64 -4.51 13.64 17.78
N GLU A 65 -5.76 14.05 17.59
CA GLU A 65 -6.92 13.15 17.48
C GLU A 65 -6.70 12.10 16.39
N VAL A 66 -6.27 12.52 15.19
CA VAL A 66 -6.00 11.61 14.08
C VAL A 66 -4.86 10.65 14.38
N LEU A 67 -3.74 11.13 14.94
CA LEU A 67 -2.58 10.28 15.22
C LEU A 67 -2.79 9.32 16.40
N ALA A 68 -3.57 9.72 17.40
CA ALA A 68 -3.94 8.87 18.54
C ALA A 68 -5.11 7.92 18.24
N TYR A 69 -5.76 8.07 17.07
CA TYR A 69 -6.90 7.27 16.69
C TYR A 69 -6.55 5.78 16.68
N LYS A 70 -7.41 4.98 17.32
CA LYS A 70 -7.38 3.51 17.28
C LYS A 70 -8.34 3.02 16.20
N PRO A 71 -7.84 2.55 15.04
CA PRO A 71 -8.70 1.94 14.03
C PRO A 71 -9.47 0.76 14.61
N LYS A 72 -10.67 0.50 14.08
CA LYS A 72 -11.45 -0.71 14.37
C LYS A 72 -11.16 -1.80 13.33
N TYR A 73 -11.08 -1.43 12.06
CA TYR A 73 -10.93 -2.35 10.93
C TYR A 73 -9.57 -2.25 10.23
N PHE A 74 -8.89 -1.09 10.27
CA PHE A 74 -7.75 -0.80 9.40
C PHE A 74 -6.47 -0.50 10.19
N GLN A 75 -5.98 -1.51 10.92
CA GLN A 75 -4.86 -1.39 11.85
C GLN A 75 -3.48 -1.38 11.19
N TRP A 76 -3.36 -1.96 10.00
CA TRP A 76 -2.11 -2.02 9.23
C TRP A 76 -2.36 -1.55 7.81
N SER A 77 -1.75 -0.45 7.39
CA SER A 77 -2.02 0.16 6.09
C SER A 77 -0.72 0.50 5.36
N GLY A 78 -0.82 0.59 4.03
CA GLY A 78 0.26 1.11 3.21
C GLY A 78 -0.25 2.05 2.14
N THR A 79 0.29 3.25 2.09
CA THR A 79 -0.13 4.29 1.16
C THR A 79 0.93 4.50 0.08
N ASP A 80 0.48 4.57 -1.16
CA ASP A 80 1.27 5.00 -2.30
C ASP A 80 1.10 6.49 -2.50
N MET A 81 2.20 7.23 -2.48
CA MET A 81 2.21 8.68 -2.64
C MET A 81 3.15 9.09 -3.77
N MET A 82 2.87 10.25 -4.36
CA MET A 82 3.78 10.91 -5.30
C MET A 82 4.16 12.29 -4.77
N HIS A 83 5.45 12.61 -4.88
CA HIS A 83 5.97 13.94 -4.57
C HIS A 83 5.79 14.83 -5.79
N ILE A 84 4.95 15.85 -5.65
CA ILE A 84 4.51 16.71 -6.74
C ILE A 84 4.84 18.17 -6.48
N THR A 85 4.97 18.94 -7.54
CA THR A 85 5.15 20.39 -7.53
C THR A 85 4.25 21.05 -8.56
N ASN A 86 3.96 22.34 -8.41
CA ASN A 86 3.30 23.14 -9.44
C ASN A 86 4.20 24.29 -9.92
N GLN A 87 3.67 25.16 -10.77
CA GLN A 87 4.42 26.30 -11.31
C GLN A 87 4.83 27.35 -10.28
N ALA A 88 4.06 27.49 -9.21
CA ALA A 88 4.41 28.36 -8.08
C ALA A 88 5.53 27.77 -7.20
N GLY A 89 6.01 26.56 -7.52
CA GLY A 89 7.02 25.85 -6.72
C GLY A 89 6.45 25.25 -5.43
N MET A 90 5.12 25.23 -5.26
CA MET A 90 4.50 24.58 -4.12
C MET A 90 4.65 23.08 -4.26
N ARG A 91 5.18 22.43 -3.23
CA ARG A 91 5.36 20.97 -3.18
C ARG A 91 4.32 20.32 -2.30
N LYS A 92 3.88 19.12 -2.68
CA LYS A 92 2.95 18.30 -1.90
C LYS A 92 3.30 16.82 -2.04
N LEU A 93 2.98 16.05 -1.01
CA LEU A 93 2.81 14.61 -1.13
C LEU A 93 1.33 14.30 -1.33
N THR A 94 1.04 13.53 -2.37
CA THR A 94 -0.32 13.24 -2.82
C THR A 94 -0.56 11.75 -2.83
N ILE A 95 -1.60 11.33 -2.13
CA ILE A 95 -2.06 9.94 -2.01
C ILE A 95 -2.62 9.49 -3.35
N ILE A 96 -2.12 8.36 -3.86
CA ILE A 96 -2.57 7.71 -5.09
C ILE A 96 -3.48 6.52 -4.78
N GLU A 97 -3.12 5.75 -3.74
CA GLU A 97 -3.86 4.56 -3.28
C GLU A 97 -3.47 4.24 -1.83
N THR A 98 -4.38 3.58 -1.10
CA THR A 98 -4.14 3.05 0.25
C THR A 98 -4.52 1.57 0.27
N ASN A 99 -3.68 0.74 0.89
CA ASN A 99 -3.71 -0.72 0.77
C ASN A 99 -3.89 -1.41 2.14
N SER A 100 -4.81 -2.37 2.24
CA SER A 100 -5.09 -3.15 3.46
C SER A 100 -4.27 -4.41 3.68
N CYS A 101 -3.46 -4.82 2.69
CA CYS A 101 -2.41 -5.83 2.86
C CYS A 101 -1.17 -5.36 2.08
N PRO A 102 -0.45 -4.33 2.58
CA PRO A 102 0.66 -3.77 1.85
C PRO A 102 1.88 -4.70 1.85
N SER A 103 2.56 -4.79 0.70
CA SER A 103 3.85 -5.49 0.54
C SER A 103 5.01 -4.53 0.72
N GLY A 104 6.13 -5.00 1.26
CA GLY A 104 7.37 -4.23 1.26
C GLY A 104 8.18 -4.20 2.55
N GLN A 105 7.86 -5.01 3.56
CA GLN A 105 8.78 -5.21 4.70
C GLN A 105 10.13 -5.67 4.17
N LYS A 106 10.15 -6.71 3.32
CA LYS A 106 11.34 -7.20 2.60
C LYS A 106 12.15 -6.16 1.81
N SER A 107 11.64 -4.93 1.64
CA SER A 107 12.27 -3.79 0.93
C SER A 107 12.80 -2.70 1.87
N MET A 108 12.64 -2.85 3.18
CA MET A 108 13.08 -1.89 4.20
C MET A 108 14.38 -2.37 4.86
N PRO A 109 15.48 -1.61 4.80
CA PRO A 109 16.68 -1.88 5.59
C PRO A 109 16.36 -2.04 7.08
N LEU A 110 17.04 -2.98 7.76
CA LEU A 110 16.87 -3.19 9.19
C LEU A 110 17.25 -1.91 9.96
N LEU A 111 16.44 -1.57 10.96
CA LEU A 111 16.72 -0.47 11.88
C LEU A 111 17.84 -0.82 12.86
N ASP A 112 17.85 -2.07 13.31
CA ASP A 112 18.86 -2.67 14.17
C ASP A 112 19.23 -4.02 13.57
N LEU A 113 20.51 -4.20 13.25
CA LEU A 113 21.03 -5.42 12.62
C LEU A 113 20.95 -6.64 13.56
N ASN A 114 20.84 -6.43 14.87
CA ASN A 114 20.66 -7.51 15.84
C ASN A 114 19.19 -7.97 15.95
N ILE A 115 18.26 -7.23 15.36
CA ILE A 115 16.83 -7.57 15.33
C ILE A 115 16.49 -8.00 13.89
N GLU A 116 16.87 -9.22 13.54
CA GLU A 116 16.80 -9.74 12.17
C GLU A 116 15.35 -9.81 11.61
N LYS A 117 14.35 -9.93 12.49
CA LYS A 117 12.92 -9.88 12.16
C LYS A 117 12.42 -8.47 11.80
N GLY A 118 13.19 -7.43 12.10
CA GLY A 118 12.94 -6.05 11.69
C GLY A 118 11.48 -5.60 11.86
N GLY A 119 10.89 -5.13 10.75
CA GLY A 119 9.51 -4.65 10.73
C GLY A 119 8.43 -5.73 10.88
N TYR A 120 8.72 -7.01 10.59
CA TYR A 120 7.81 -8.12 10.89
C TYR A 120 7.53 -8.18 12.39
N LYS A 121 8.60 -8.15 13.20
CA LYS A 121 8.52 -8.17 14.66
C LYS A 121 7.71 -6.99 15.19
N LYS A 122 8.02 -5.78 14.72
CA LYS A 122 7.29 -4.57 15.13
C LYS A 122 5.79 -4.66 14.86
N LEU A 123 5.39 -5.11 13.67
CA LEU A 123 3.98 -5.24 13.33
C LEU A 123 3.28 -6.28 14.21
N LEU A 124 3.87 -7.47 14.33
CA LEU A 124 3.21 -8.55 15.04
C LEU A 124 3.18 -8.32 16.54
N GLU A 125 4.28 -7.90 17.16
CA GLU A 125 4.35 -7.72 18.61
C GLU A 125 3.61 -6.48 19.10
N LEU A 126 3.64 -5.36 18.36
CA LEU A 126 3.05 -4.10 18.82
C LEU A 126 1.60 -3.89 18.33
N THR A 127 1.16 -4.62 17.31
CA THR A 127 -0.19 -4.47 16.74
C THR A 127 -1.00 -5.74 16.83
N PHE A 128 -0.51 -6.86 16.28
CA PHE A 128 -1.36 -8.06 16.16
C PHE A 128 -1.50 -8.81 17.48
N LYS A 129 -0.38 -9.08 18.16
CA LYS A 129 -0.34 -9.84 19.42
C LYS A 129 -1.25 -9.25 20.50
N PRO A 130 -1.24 -7.93 20.78
CA PRO A 130 -2.16 -7.34 21.76
C PRO A 130 -3.64 -7.50 21.40
N GLN A 131 -3.98 -7.64 20.10
CA GLN A 131 -5.35 -7.90 19.68
C GLN A 131 -5.73 -9.37 19.89
N VAL A 132 -4.83 -10.29 19.54
CA VAL A 132 -5.02 -11.74 19.74
C VAL A 132 -5.21 -12.06 21.23
N GLU A 133 -4.39 -11.49 22.10
CA GLU A 133 -4.45 -11.71 23.56
C GLU A 133 -5.76 -11.19 24.18
N LYS A 134 -6.42 -10.21 23.54
CA LYS A 134 -7.70 -9.65 23.96
C LYS A 134 -8.90 -10.31 23.26
N HIS A 135 -8.66 -11.19 22.30
CA HIS A 135 -9.70 -11.82 21.49
C HIS A 135 -10.18 -13.14 22.12
N ASN A 136 -11.48 -13.21 22.42
CA ASN A 136 -12.08 -14.36 23.08
C ASN A 136 -12.54 -15.42 22.08
N GLU A 137 -11.60 -16.12 21.44
CA GLU A 137 -11.88 -17.28 20.57
C GLU A 137 -10.78 -18.34 20.77
N THR A 138 -11.13 -19.62 20.58
CA THR A 138 -10.19 -20.74 20.76
C THR A 138 -9.75 -21.33 19.43
N GLY A 139 -8.56 -21.93 19.40
CA GLY A 139 -7.98 -22.52 18.18
C GLY A 139 -6.51 -22.17 18.01
N GLY A 140 -5.92 -22.60 16.89
CA GLY A 140 -4.53 -22.30 16.52
C GLY A 140 -4.36 -20.90 15.92
N LEU A 141 -3.12 -20.56 15.58
CA LEU A 141 -2.74 -19.36 14.83
C LEU A 141 -2.50 -19.70 13.36
N ALA A 142 -2.77 -18.77 12.46
CA ALA A 142 -2.50 -18.98 11.05
C ALA A 142 -1.96 -17.73 10.34
N VAL A 143 -1.33 -17.96 9.20
CA VAL A 143 -1.13 -16.97 8.14
C VAL A 143 -1.81 -17.49 6.88
N ILE A 144 -2.79 -16.74 6.37
CA ILE A 144 -3.47 -17.07 5.11
C ILE A 144 -3.03 -16.12 4.01
N TYR A 145 -2.63 -16.64 2.85
CA TYR A 145 -2.06 -15.80 1.78
C TYR A 145 -2.37 -16.32 0.37
N ASP A 146 -2.40 -15.42 -0.62
CA ASP A 146 -2.62 -15.80 -2.03
C ASP A 146 -1.46 -15.43 -2.97
N LYS A 147 -0.46 -14.71 -2.45
CA LYS A 147 0.76 -14.34 -3.17
C LYS A 147 1.87 -13.98 -2.19
N ASN A 148 3.07 -13.75 -2.72
CA ASN A 148 4.21 -13.24 -1.95
C ASN A 148 4.62 -14.14 -0.77
N PRO A 149 4.99 -15.42 -1.03
CA PRO A 149 5.36 -16.36 0.03
C PRO A 149 6.51 -15.85 0.92
N MET A 150 7.48 -15.13 0.34
CA MET A 150 8.62 -14.56 1.08
C MET A 150 8.22 -13.75 2.33
N GLU A 151 7.29 -12.80 2.21
CA GLU A 151 6.85 -12.02 3.39
C GLU A 151 5.92 -12.84 4.29
N ASN A 152 5.11 -13.73 3.72
CA ASN A 152 4.13 -14.51 4.48
C ASN A 152 4.75 -15.57 5.38
N ILE A 153 5.84 -16.20 4.94
CA ILE A 153 6.65 -17.07 5.81
C ILE A 153 7.30 -16.21 6.90
N GLY A 154 7.86 -15.05 6.54
CA GLY A 154 8.43 -14.12 7.52
C GLY A 154 7.42 -13.68 8.60
N TYR A 155 6.17 -13.40 8.22
CA TYR A 155 5.07 -13.16 9.17
C TYR A 155 4.75 -14.40 10.00
N ALA A 156 4.67 -15.59 9.40
CA ALA A 156 4.36 -16.83 10.11
C ALA A 156 5.44 -17.19 11.15
N SER A 157 6.72 -17.19 10.77
CA SER A 157 7.82 -17.51 11.68
C SER A 157 7.96 -16.47 12.80
N THR A 158 7.78 -15.19 12.47
CA THR A 158 7.76 -14.13 13.50
C THR A 158 6.55 -14.28 14.44
N LEU A 159 5.40 -14.71 13.93
CA LEU A 159 4.20 -14.95 14.74
C LEU A 159 4.41 -16.15 15.68
N ALA A 160 5.00 -17.23 15.18
CA ALA A 160 5.31 -18.43 15.96
C ALA A 160 6.24 -18.08 17.12
N ASP A 161 7.31 -17.33 16.85
CA ASP A 161 8.24 -16.84 17.87
C ASP A 161 7.58 -15.90 18.89
N ALA A 162 6.67 -15.03 18.45
CA ALA A 162 6.01 -14.07 19.32
C ALA A 162 5.06 -14.72 20.32
N PHE A 163 4.49 -15.88 19.98
CA PHE A 163 3.56 -16.64 20.83
C PHE A 163 4.19 -17.87 21.50
N GLY A 164 5.31 -18.38 21.00
CA GLY A 164 5.87 -19.66 21.42
C GLY A 164 4.95 -20.84 21.08
N GLU A 165 4.21 -20.72 19.97
CA GLU A 165 3.24 -21.69 19.48
C GLU A 165 3.39 -21.88 17.96
N ASP A 166 3.02 -23.05 17.45
CA ASP A 166 3.06 -23.32 16.01
C ASP A 166 2.01 -22.49 15.25
N VAL A 167 2.36 -22.11 14.02
CA VAL A 167 1.51 -21.30 13.14
C VAL A 167 1.26 -22.04 11.83
N TYR A 168 0.00 -22.17 11.45
CA TYR A 168 -0.38 -22.75 10.16
C TYR A 168 -0.24 -21.72 9.04
N LEU A 169 0.70 -21.94 8.12
CA LEU A 169 0.84 -21.16 6.90
C LEU A 169 0.03 -21.82 5.78
N ALA A 170 -1.10 -21.21 5.38
CA ALA A 170 -2.02 -21.79 4.41
C ALA A 170 -2.22 -20.89 3.17
N LYS A 171 -2.02 -21.49 1.99
CA LYS A 171 -2.20 -20.80 0.72
C LYS A 171 -3.68 -20.79 0.33
N PHE A 172 -4.30 -19.61 0.25
CA PHE A 172 -5.74 -19.45 0.02
C PHE A 172 -6.03 -18.71 -1.29
N LEU A 173 -5.86 -19.42 -2.41
CA LEU A 173 -6.05 -18.88 -3.76
C LEU A 173 -7.55 -18.69 -4.10
N LYS A 174 -7.83 -17.86 -5.12
CA LYS A 174 -9.20 -17.56 -5.55
C LYS A 174 -9.90 -18.76 -6.20
N ASP A 175 -9.21 -19.43 -7.12
CA ASP A 175 -9.79 -20.46 -7.99
C ASP A 175 -9.32 -21.88 -7.60
N ASP A 176 -8.98 -22.08 -6.32
CA ASP A 176 -8.57 -23.38 -5.79
C ASP A 176 -9.81 -24.25 -5.55
N PRO A 177 -9.95 -25.42 -6.20
CA PRO A 177 -11.08 -26.31 -6.00
C PRO A 177 -11.05 -27.05 -4.65
N ASP A 178 -9.87 -27.17 -4.01
CA ASP A 178 -9.70 -27.81 -2.71
C ASP A 178 -8.79 -26.97 -1.80
N PRO A 179 -9.25 -25.76 -1.40
CA PRO A 179 -8.41 -24.84 -0.67
C PRO A 179 -8.09 -25.40 0.73
N PRO A 180 -6.86 -25.23 1.22
CA PRO A 180 -6.46 -25.68 2.56
C PRO A 180 -7.06 -24.86 3.71
N ALA A 181 -7.87 -23.85 3.39
CA ALA A 181 -8.52 -22.96 4.34
C ALA A 181 -9.98 -22.79 3.96
N LYS A 182 -10.87 -22.78 4.96
CA LYS A 182 -12.30 -22.53 4.76
C LYS A 182 -12.91 -21.82 5.95
N PHE A 183 -13.99 -21.09 5.70
CA PHE A 183 -14.82 -20.51 6.75
C PHE A 183 -16.08 -21.36 6.93
N VAL A 184 -16.36 -21.76 8.16
CA VAL A 184 -17.61 -22.42 8.58
C VAL A 184 -18.16 -21.62 9.75
N ASP A 185 -19.41 -21.17 9.65
CA ASP A 185 -20.06 -20.28 10.64
C ASP A 185 -19.19 -19.08 11.04
N ASN A 186 -18.59 -18.43 10.03
CA ASN A 186 -17.66 -17.30 10.15
C ASN A 186 -16.36 -17.57 10.92
N LYS A 187 -16.06 -18.82 11.30
CA LYS A 187 -14.79 -19.24 11.90
C LYS A 187 -13.89 -19.87 10.85
N LEU A 188 -12.61 -19.48 10.84
CA LEU A 188 -11.60 -20.04 9.95
C LEU A 188 -11.16 -21.42 10.44
N TYR A 189 -11.07 -22.36 9.51
CA TYR A 189 -10.45 -23.66 9.68
C TYR A 189 -9.34 -23.82 8.65
N VAL A 190 -8.20 -24.37 9.08
CA VAL A 190 -7.07 -24.72 8.21
C VAL A 190 -6.83 -26.22 8.27
N LYS A 191 -6.55 -26.82 7.13
CA LYS A 191 -6.24 -28.24 7.00
C LYS A 191 -4.82 -28.52 7.51
N SER A 192 -4.66 -29.46 8.44
CA SER A 192 -3.34 -29.89 8.89
C SER A 192 -2.68 -30.86 7.89
N GLU A 193 -1.42 -31.20 8.11
CA GLU A 193 -0.70 -32.24 7.34
C GLU A 193 -1.38 -33.61 7.43
N ASN A 194 -2.14 -33.87 8.51
CA ASN A 194 -2.91 -35.11 8.71
C ASN A 194 -4.34 -35.03 8.15
N GLU A 195 -4.64 -34.04 7.29
CA GLU A 195 -5.96 -33.83 6.67
C GLU A 195 -7.08 -33.44 7.67
N GLU A 196 -6.75 -33.15 8.94
CA GLU A 196 -7.70 -32.69 9.94
C GLU A 196 -7.94 -31.17 9.85
N TRP A 197 -9.19 -30.73 10.05
CA TRP A 197 -9.56 -29.31 10.05
C TRP A 197 -9.37 -28.67 11.42
N ILE A 198 -8.36 -27.82 11.55
CA ILE A 198 -8.00 -27.15 12.79
C ILE A 198 -8.71 -25.80 12.89
N PRO A 199 -9.48 -25.53 13.98
CA PRO A 199 -10.08 -24.22 14.20
C PRO A 199 -9.00 -23.17 14.47
N ILE A 200 -9.15 -21.97 13.92
CA ILE A 200 -8.19 -20.87 14.07
C ILE A 200 -8.80 -19.74 14.90
N ARG A 201 -8.08 -19.31 15.95
CA ARG A 201 -8.51 -18.18 16.82
C ARG A 201 -8.17 -16.83 16.21
N ALA A 202 -7.00 -16.75 15.56
CA ALA A 202 -6.53 -15.54 14.89
C ALA A 202 -5.65 -15.89 13.69
N ALA A 203 -5.77 -15.08 12.62
CA ALA A 203 -4.94 -15.23 11.44
C ALA A 203 -4.40 -13.89 10.93
N PHE A 204 -3.09 -13.86 10.65
CA PHE A 204 -2.51 -12.79 9.85
C PHE A 204 -2.94 -12.99 8.39
N ARG A 205 -3.62 -12.00 7.81
CA ARG A 205 -4.24 -12.15 6.50
C ARG A 205 -3.47 -11.38 5.44
N TYR A 206 -2.99 -12.13 4.44
CA TYR A 206 -2.40 -11.59 3.22
C TYR A 206 -3.10 -12.13 1.96
N VAL A 207 -4.43 -12.12 2.01
CA VAL A 207 -5.30 -12.53 0.91
C VAL A 207 -5.77 -11.29 0.18
N THR A 208 -5.30 -11.13 -1.06
CA THR A 208 -5.27 -9.84 -1.77
C THR A 208 -6.13 -9.79 -3.04
N GLN A 209 -6.31 -10.92 -3.71
CA GLN A 209 -7.04 -11.05 -4.98
C GLN A 209 -8.48 -11.48 -4.69
N GLU A 210 -9.42 -10.55 -4.83
CA GLU A 210 -10.86 -10.74 -4.54
C GLU A 210 -11.13 -11.51 -3.25
N PRO A 211 -10.59 -11.05 -2.11
CA PRO A 211 -10.69 -11.79 -0.85
C PRO A 211 -12.14 -11.96 -0.35
N TRP A 212 -13.07 -11.10 -0.76
CA TRP A 212 -14.49 -11.17 -0.42
C TRP A 212 -15.21 -12.41 -0.98
N ASN A 213 -14.65 -13.09 -1.98
CA ASN A 213 -15.22 -14.35 -2.50
C ASN A 213 -15.08 -15.52 -1.50
N ARG A 214 -14.19 -15.39 -0.50
CA ARG A 214 -13.82 -16.50 0.39
C ARG A 214 -13.64 -16.13 1.86
N ILE A 215 -13.54 -14.85 2.18
CA ILE A 215 -13.45 -14.34 3.56
C ILE A 215 -14.77 -13.63 3.89
N PRO A 216 -15.53 -14.11 4.89
CA PRO A 216 -16.81 -13.50 5.25
C PRO A 216 -16.61 -12.16 5.97
N LEU A 217 -17.64 -11.30 5.88
CA LEU A 217 -17.80 -10.19 6.82
C LEU A 217 -17.97 -10.75 8.24
N LYS A 218 -17.61 -9.98 9.26
CA LYS A 218 -17.81 -10.34 10.68
C LYS A 218 -17.24 -11.72 11.05
N SER A 219 -15.99 -11.96 10.65
CA SER A 219 -15.30 -13.20 11.04
C SER A 219 -15.21 -13.33 12.56
N ARG A 220 -15.46 -14.54 13.06
CA ARG A 220 -15.21 -14.91 14.47
C ARG A 220 -13.72 -15.08 14.75
N THR A 221 -12.96 -15.55 13.76
CA THR A 221 -11.51 -15.56 13.82
C THR A 221 -11.01 -14.12 13.70
N LEU A 222 -10.10 -13.69 14.57
CA LEU A 222 -9.50 -12.37 14.45
C LEU A 222 -8.63 -12.31 13.20
N LEU A 223 -8.90 -11.38 12.28
CA LEU A 223 -8.12 -11.18 11.05
C LEU A 223 -7.41 -9.84 11.07
N LEU A 224 -6.12 -9.80 10.70
CA LEU A 224 -5.40 -8.54 10.47
C LEU A 224 -5.11 -8.36 8.98
N ASN A 225 -5.70 -7.40 8.27
CA ASN A 225 -6.94 -6.69 8.60
C ASN A 225 -8.19 -7.53 8.22
N PRO A 226 -9.35 -7.26 8.83
CA PRO A 226 -10.63 -7.81 8.37
C PRO A 226 -11.00 -7.34 6.94
N ILE A 227 -12.00 -7.99 6.32
CA ILE A 227 -12.36 -7.74 4.92
C ILE A 227 -13.05 -6.38 4.73
N GLU A 228 -13.69 -5.87 5.78
CA GLU A 228 -14.35 -4.59 5.89
C GLU A 228 -13.40 -3.44 5.51
N ALA A 229 -12.14 -3.49 5.97
CA ALA A 229 -11.13 -2.49 5.59
C ALA A 229 -10.84 -2.50 4.08
N CYS A 230 -10.94 -3.65 3.41
CA CYS A 230 -10.76 -3.73 1.95
C CYS A 230 -11.91 -3.05 1.22
N LEU A 231 -13.14 -3.39 1.62
CA LEU A 231 -14.38 -2.90 1.02
C LEU A 231 -14.62 -1.41 1.30
N ALA A 232 -14.08 -0.87 2.40
CA ALA A 232 -14.19 0.54 2.75
C ALA A 232 -13.14 1.45 2.09
N GLY A 233 -12.23 0.91 1.29
CA GLY A 233 -11.24 1.73 0.57
C GLY A 233 -9.81 1.21 0.61
N GLY A 234 -9.50 0.25 1.47
CA GLY A 234 -8.17 -0.37 1.50
C GLY A 234 -7.86 -1.24 0.28
N ARG A 235 -8.86 -1.53 -0.57
CA ARG A 235 -8.69 -2.17 -1.90
C ARG A 235 -9.63 -1.65 -2.98
N ASN A 236 -10.70 -0.95 -2.63
CA ASN A 236 -11.61 -0.34 -3.59
C ASN A 236 -11.32 1.16 -3.74
N LYS A 237 -10.94 1.58 -4.95
CA LYS A 237 -10.48 2.96 -5.21
C LYS A 237 -11.61 4.00 -5.11
N THR A 238 -12.84 3.63 -5.45
CA THR A 238 -14.02 4.50 -5.34
C THR A 238 -14.30 4.81 -3.89
N GLU A 239 -14.33 3.77 -3.06
CA GLU A 239 -14.58 3.86 -1.63
C GLU A 239 -13.51 4.65 -0.91
N ALA A 240 -12.24 4.44 -1.28
CA ALA A 240 -11.12 5.23 -0.76
C ALA A 240 -11.29 6.72 -1.07
N TYR A 241 -11.61 7.08 -2.31
CA TYR A 241 -11.79 8.47 -2.70
C TYR A 241 -12.96 9.12 -1.95
N MET A 242 -14.09 8.41 -1.81
CA MET A 242 -15.23 8.89 -1.03
C MET A 242 -14.87 9.11 0.45
N ALA A 243 -14.14 8.17 1.05
CA ALA A 243 -13.66 8.31 2.43
C ALA A 243 -12.77 9.56 2.60
N TYR A 244 -11.85 9.81 1.66
CA TYR A 244 -11.00 11.00 1.69
C TYR A 244 -11.80 12.30 1.54
N GLN A 245 -12.81 12.34 0.68
CA GLN A 245 -13.67 13.53 0.54
C GLN A 245 -14.43 13.82 1.84
N LYS A 246 -15.03 12.79 2.47
CA LYS A 246 -15.69 12.93 3.78
C LYS A 246 -14.74 13.46 4.85
N PHE A 247 -13.52 12.93 4.90
CA PHE A 247 -12.48 13.45 5.79
C PHE A 247 -12.19 14.93 5.51
N ASN A 248 -11.95 15.27 4.26
CA ASN A 248 -11.64 16.64 3.87
C ASN A 248 -12.78 17.59 4.22
N ASP A 249 -14.04 17.24 3.98
CA ASP A 249 -15.18 18.08 4.36
C ASP A 249 -15.27 18.28 5.87
N LYS A 250 -14.98 17.24 6.67
CA LYS A 250 -14.98 17.31 8.14
C LYS A 250 -13.81 18.14 8.70
N PHE A 251 -12.62 18.03 8.11
CA PHE A 251 -11.38 18.57 8.67
C PHE A 251 -10.83 19.81 7.94
N ARG A 252 -11.48 20.28 6.87
CA ARG A 252 -11.03 21.48 6.11
C ARG A 252 -10.89 22.71 6.99
N ALA A 253 -11.84 22.93 7.90
CA ALA A 253 -11.82 24.07 8.82
C ALA A 253 -10.66 24.01 9.83
N SER A 254 -10.13 22.82 10.10
CA SER A 254 -8.96 22.61 10.96
C SER A 254 -7.63 22.61 10.19
N GLY A 255 -7.63 22.98 8.91
CA GLY A 255 -6.42 23.03 8.07
C GLY A 255 -5.77 21.68 7.78
N LEU A 256 -6.53 20.58 7.95
CA LEU A 256 -6.08 19.23 7.63
C LEU A 256 -6.82 18.74 6.37
N GLU A 257 -6.06 18.25 5.40
CA GLU A 257 -6.60 17.82 4.12
C GLU A 257 -5.75 16.66 3.56
N ILE A 258 -6.43 15.60 3.13
CA ILE A 258 -5.85 14.52 2.33
C ILE A 258 -5.77 15.01 0.89
N HIS A 259 -4.55 15.05 0.36
CA HIS A 259 -4.32 15.47 -1.01
C HIS A 259 -4.37 14.26 -1.93
N THR A 260 -5.31 14.27 -2.87
CA THR A 260 -5.40 13.32 -3.98
C THR A 260 -5.45 14.08 -5.31
N PRO A 261 -5.04 13.46 -6.43
CA PRO A 261 -5.28 14.05 -7.74
C PRO A 261 -6.80 14.07 -8.00
N HIS A 262 -7.27 15.11 -8.69
CA HIS A 262 -8.69 15.26 -8.99
C HIS A 262 -9.24 14.01 -9.68
N THR A 263 -10.36 13.48 -9.19
CA THR A 263 -10.90 12.19 -9.64
C THR A 263 -12.40 12.27 -9.89
N TYR A 264 -12.82 11.71 -11.03
CA TYR A 264 -14.21 11.50 -11.40
C TYR A 264 -14.55 10.02 -11.18
N LEU A 265 -15.68 9.78 -10.52
CA LEU A 265 -16.19 8.45 -10.20
C LEU A 265 -17.27 8.05 -11.20
N GLU A 266 -17.61 6.75 -11.21
CA GLU A 266 -18.77 6.21 -11.92
C GLU A 266 -18.80 6.55 -13.42
N VAL A 267 -17.63 6.71 -14.05
CA VAL A 267 -17.51 7.04 -15.47
C VAL A 267 -17.85 5.81 -16.30
N GLU A 268 -18.69 5.98 -17.33
CA GLU A 268 -19.04 4.92 -18.28
C GLU A 268 -18.00 4.81 -19.40
N HIS A 269 -17.89 3.62 -20.00
CA HIS A 269 -16.95 3.37 -21.10
C HIS A 269 -17.13 4.37 -22.26
N LYS A 270 -18.38 4.66 -22.63
CA LYS A 270 -18.72 5.61 -23.70
C LYS A 270 -18.25 7.04 -23.45
N ASP A 271 -18.05 7.42 -22.19
CA ASP A 271 -17.68 8.78 -21.78
C ASP A 271 -16.17 8.97 -21.65
N LEU A 272 -15.36 7.91 -21.82
CA LEU A 272 -13.90 7.98 -21.64
C LEU A 272 -13.24 9.05 -22.52
N PHE A 273 -13.63 9.15 -23.80
CA PHE A 273 -13.12 10.19 -24.70
C PHE A 273 -13.53 11.61 -24.27
N HIS A 274 -14.73 11.79 -23.69
CA HIS A 274 -15.15 13.08 -23.17
C HIS A 274 -14.23 13.54 -22.03
N TYR A 275 -13.92 12.64 -21.09
CA TYR A 275 -13.01 12.97 -19.98
C TYR A 275 -11.56 13.17 -20.44
N PHE A 276 -11.12 12.44 -21.46
CA PHE A 276 -9.81 12.64 -22.07
C PHE A 276 -9.66 14.08 -22.59
N GLU A 277 -10.63 14.57 -23.36
CA GLU A 277 -10.63 15.96 -23.84
C GLU A 277 -10.75 16.96 -22.69
N LYS A 278 -11.66 16.71 -21.74
CA LYS A 278 -11.90 17.58 -20.57
C LYS A 278 -10.65 17.79 -19.72
N LEU A 279 -9.79 16.77 -19.61
CA LEU A 279 -8.55 16.81 -18.84
C LEU A 279 -7.33 17.28 -19.64
N GLY A 280 -7.53 17.77 -20.87
CA GLY A 280 -6.46 18.29 -21.72
C GLY A 280 -5.67 17.20 -22.42
N ARG A 281 -6.36 16.12 -22.84
CA ARG A 281 -5.79 14.95 -23.53
C ARG A 281 -4.73 14.21 -22.70
N SER A 282 -4.91 14.20 -21.38
CA SER A 282 -4.14 13.30 -20.52
C SER A 282 -4.86 12.96 -19.22
N MET A 283 -4.85 11.68 -18.88
CA MET A 283 -5.54 11.16 -17.70
C MET A 283 -5.00 9.81 -17.26
N VAL A 284 -5.45 9.38 -16.09
CA VAL A 284 -5.29 8.01 -15.60
C VAL A 284 -6.67 7.36 -15.51
N ILE A 285 -6.86 6.23 -16.18
CA ILE A 285 -8.07 5.41 -16.08
C ILE A 285 -7.79 4.29 -15.09
N LYS A 286 -8.67 4.09 -14.10
CA LYS A 286 -8.56 3.01 -13.12
C LYS A 286 -9.84 2.19 -13.05
N VAL A 287 -9.69 0.87 -12.99
CA VAL A 287 -10.76 -0.05 -12.63
C VAL A 287 -10.83 -0.13 -11.09
N PRO A 288 -12.00 0.00 -10.44
CA PRO A 288 -12.11 0.13 -8.98
C PRO A 288 -11.42 -0.97 -8.17
N ASP A 289 -11.67 -2.24 -8.51
CA ASP A 289 -11.26 -3.42 -7.71
C ASP A 289 -9.96 -4.09 -8.18
N SER A 290 -9.32 -3.53 -9.22
CA SER A 290 -8.09 -4.08 -9.76
C SER A 290 -6.88 -3.77 -8.87
N ASN A 291 -5.90 -4.68 -8.82
CA ASN A 291 -4.75 -4.59 -7.91
C ASN A 291 -3.40 -4.69 -8.65
N ALA A 292 -2.33 -4.25 -7.98
CA ALA A 292 -0.93 -4.38 -8.46
C ALA A 292 -0.66 -3.74 -9.83
N GLY A 293 -1.33 -2.62 -10.14
CA GLY A 293 -1.17 -1.89 -11.41
C GLY A 293 -1.94 -2.48 -12.58
N GLN A 294 -2.60 -3.63 -12.41
CA GLN A 294 -3.55 -4.11 -13.40
C GLN A 294 -4.78 -3.19 -13.39
N GLY A 295 -5.36 -2.92 -14.55
CA GLY A 295 -6.52 -2.03 -14.67
C GLY A 295 -6.22 -0.56 -14.37
N VAL A 296 -4.94 -0.14 -14.41
CA VAL A 296 -4.53 1.26 -14.33
C VAL A 296 -3.85 1.61 -15.65
N TYR A 297 -4.36 2.62 -16.34
CA TYR A 297 -3.88 3.04 -17.65
C TYR A 297 -3.56 4.53 -17.60
N THR A 298 -2.31 4.89 -17.89
CA THR A 298 -1.95 6.28 -18.19
C THR A 298 -2.20 6.52 -19.68
N VAL A 299 -2.76 7.67 -20.02
CA VAL A 299 -3.05 8.05 -21.39
C VAL A 299 -2.54 9.47 -21.63
N THR A 300 -1.71 9.66 -22.64
CA THR A 300 -1.13 10.95 -23.01
C THR A 300 -1.22 11.29 -24.50
N SER A 301 -1.74 10.36 -25.31
CA SER A 301 -1.94 10.55 -26.75
C SER A 301 -3.28 9.98 -27.21
N GLN A 302 -3.72 10.40 -28.39
CA GLN A 302 -4.92 9.88 -29.04
C GLN A 302 -4.80 8.37 -29.32
N GLU A 303 -3.63 7.93 -29.77
CA GLU A 303 -3.33 6.53 -30.07
C GLU A 303 -3.40 5.64 -28.81
N GLU A 304 -2.81 6.11 -27.70
CA GLU A 304 -2.95 5.42 -26.41
C GLU A 304 -4.41 5.35 -25.97
N MET A 305 -5.18 6.43 -26.17
CA MET A 305 -6.59 6.48 -25.80
C MET A 305 -7.41 5.45 -26.58
N GLU A 306 -7.22 5.35 -27.89
CA GLU A 306 -7.90 4.37 -28.75
C GLU A 306 -7.55 2.92 -28.35
N THR A 307 -6.26 2.66 -28.11
CA THR A 307 -5.78 1.34 -27.66
C THR A 307 -6.40 0.93 -26.32
N VAL A 308 -6.39 1.85 -25.35
CA VAL A 308 -6.96 1.60 -24.03
C VAL A 308 -8.48 1.46 -24.11
N TYR A 309 -9.17 2.27 -24.93
CA TYR A 309 -10.61 2.18 -25.13
C TYR A 309 -11.04 0.79 -25.62
N GLU A 310 -10.38 0.26 -26.66
CA GLU A 310 -10.69 -1.07 -27.18
C GLU A 310 -10.31 -2.18 -26.20
N THR A 311 -9.17 -2.04 -25.50
CA THR A 311 -8.78 -2.98 -24.44
C THR A 311 -9.85 -3.08 -23.35
N LEU A 312 -10.37 -1.93 -22.89
CA LEU A 312 -11.39 -1.87 -21.85
C LEU A 312 -12.76 -2.35 -22.35
N LYS A 313 -13.06 -2.19 -23.64
CA LYS A 313 -14.28 -2.72 -24.28
C LYS A 313 -14.29 -4.25 -24.31
N ALA A 314 -13.13 -4.89 -24.47
CA ALA A 314 -13.01 -6.34 -24.38
C ALA A 314 -13.13 -6.84 -22.94
N TYR A 315 -12.61 -6.08 -21.97
CA TYR A 315 -12.66 -6.45 -20.54
C TYR A 315 -14.04 -6.20 -19.90
N GLN A 316 -14.80 -5.22 -20.39
CA GLN A 316 -16.15 -4.84 -19.91
C GLN A 316 -16.32 -4.58 -18.40
N PRO A 317 -15.47 -3.75 -17.74
CA PRO A 317 -15.80 -3.21 -16.42
C PRO A 317 -17.10 -2.42 -16.43
N GLU A 318 -17.85 -2.48 -15.33
CA GLU A 318 -19.10 -1.72 -15.19
C GLU A 318 -18.85 -0.20 -15.20
N LYS A 319 -17.85 0.25 -14.43
CA LYS A 319 -17.52 1.67 -14.20
C LYS A 319 -16.01 1.88 -14.05
N TYR A 320 -15.58 3.11 -14.33
CA TYR A 320 -14.18 3.54 -14.21
C TYR A 320 -14.04 4.73 -13.26
N LEU A 321 -12.86 4.85 -12.67
CA LEU A 321 -12.39 6.11 -12.09
C LEU A 321 -11.46 6.79 -13.09
N ILE A 322 -11.69 8.08 -13.32
CA ILE A 322 -10.80 8.91 -14.14
C ILE A 322 -10.11 9.90 -13.22
N GLN A 323 -8.80 9.81 -13.14
CA GLN A 323 -7.97 10.65 -12.30
C GLN A 323 -7.09 11.56 -13.17
N GLN A 324 -6.89 12.80 -12.71
CA GLN A 324 -5.95 13.72 -13.33
C GLN A 324 -4.53 13.11 -13.29
N LEU A 325 -3.86 13.08 -14.44
CA LEU A 325 -2.46 12.67 -14.49
C LEU A 325 -1.59 13.73 -13.80
N ILE A 326 -0.65 13.28 -12.97
CA ILE A 326 0.45 14.13 -12.51
C ILE A 326 1.47 14.19 -13.64
N TYR A 327 1.67 15.36 -14.22
CA TYR A 327 2.41 15.50 -15.47
C TYR A 327 3.92 15.42 -15.28
N SER A 328 4.63 15.06 -16.34
CA SER A 328 5.99 15.55 -16.52
C SER A 328 5.94 17.03 -16.91
N ASN A 329 6.86 17.83 -16.37
CA ASN A 329 7.04 19.24 -16.75
C ASN A 329 7.52 19.45 -18.20
N TYR A 330 7.77 18.36 -18.95
CA TYR A 330 8.29 18.38 -20.32
C TYR A 330 7.23 18.12 -21.41
N ILE A 331 6.02 17.66 -21.05
CA ILE A 331 4.97 17.38 -22.04
C ILE A 331 4.30 18.69 -22.51
N LYS A 332 4.17 18.85 -23.84
CA LYS A 332 3.49 19.98 -24.48
C LYS A 332 1.97 19.80 -24.40
N GLY A 333 1.23 20.89 -24.14
CA GLY A 333 -0.24 20.91 -24.27
C GLY A 333 -1.06 20.91 -22.97
N SER A 334 -0.42 20.83 -21.79
CA SER A 334 -1.14 20.95 -20.51
C SER A 334 -1.38 22.40 -20.11
N ASP A 335 -2.53 22.67 -19.47
CA ASP A 335 -2.78 23.95 -18.78
C ASP A 335 -1.80 24.06 -17.61
N LYS A 336 -0.74 24.80 -17.89
CA LYS A 336 0.43 24.95 -17.06
C LYS A 336 0.09 25.54 -15.68
N GLU A 337 -0.90 26.42 -15.59
CA GLU A 337 -1.24 27.10 -14.32
C GLU A 337 -1.97 26.18 -13.33
N LYS A 338 -2.63 25.12 -13.81
CA LYS A 338 -3.46 24.21 -13.00
C LYS A 338 -2.89 22.80 -12.87
N ALA A 339 -1.74 22.53 -13.49
CA ALA A 339 -1.13 21.22 -13.49
C ALA A 339 -0.21 20.99 -12.29
N TRP A 340 -0.29 19.78 -11.74
CA TRP A 340 0.73 19.23 -10.86
C TRP A 340 1.71 18.41 -11.67
N TYR A 341 2.98 18.48 -11.28
CA TYR A 341 4.10 17.80 -11.93
C TYR A 341 4.82 16.89 -10.94
N HIS A 342 5.37 15.79 -11.43
CA HIS A 342 6.31 15.01 -10.63
C HIS A 342 7.56 15.84 -10.31
N VAL A 343 7.99 15.86 -9.05
CA VAL A 343 9.29 16.42 -8.67
C VAL A 343 10.42 15.60 -9.30
N GLY A 344 10.26 14.26 -9.28
CA GLY A 344 11.21 13.32 -9.84
C GLY A 344 12.47 13.11 -9.00
N THR A 345 13.23 12.07 -9.32
CA THR A 345 14.52 11.81 -8.67
C THR A 345 15.50 12.93 -8.98
N ILE A 346 16.52 13.09 -8.12
CA ILE A 346 17.70 13.90 -8.47
C ILE A 346 18.27 13.38 -9.80
N PRO A 347 18.56 14.25 -10.78
CA PRO A 347 19.11 13.82 -12.06
C PRO A 347 20.42 13.06 -11.90
N ASP A 348 20.56 11.94 -12.62
CA ASP A 348 21.80 11.17 -12.63
C ASP A 348 22.91 11.84 -13.48
N LYS A 349 24.07 11.19 -13.58
CA LYS A 349 25.20 11.68 -14.40
C LYS A 349 24.89 11.84 -15.90
N LYS A 350 23.80 11.25 -16.39
CA LYS A 350 23.30 11.38 -17.77
C LYS A 350 22.12 12.36 -17.86
N ASN A 351 21.93 13.19 -16.83
CA ASN A 351 20.81 14.12 -16.68
C ASN A 351 19.46 13.42 -16.83
N ARG A 352 19.30 12.20 -16.29
CA ARG A 352 18.04 11.47 -16.27
C ARG A 352 17.40 11.60 -14.90
N SER A 353 16.16 12.08 -14.85
CA SER A 353 15.32 12.10 -13.66
C SER A 353 14.11 11.20 -13.89
N TYR A 354 13.67 10.47 -12.88
CA TYR A 354 12.59 9.48 -13.00
C TYR A 354 11.41 9.86 -12.12
N ALA A 355 10.18 9.63 -12.60
CA ALA A 355 9.04 9.62 -11.71
C ALA A 355 9.23 8.50 -10.68
N PHE A 356 8.85 8.74 -9.44
CA PHE A 356 8.92 7.75 -8.38
C PHE A 356 7.74 7.92 -7.43
N ASP A 357 7.40 6.84 -6.75
CA ASP A 357 6.44 6.85 -5.66
C ASP A 357 7.13 6.67 -4.31
N LEU A 358 6.39 6.97 -3.24
CA LEU A 358 6.74 6.65 -1.88
C LEU A 358 5.67 5.68 -1.38
N ARG A 359 6.07 4.44 -1.06
CA ARG A 359 5.21 3.54 -0.31
C ARG A 359 5.59 3.61 1.15
N LEU A 360 4.70 4.19 1.95
CA LEU A 360 4.81 4.22 3.40
C LEU A 360 3.82 3.22 3.98
N MET A 361 4.33 2.29 4.79
CA MET A 361 3.52 1.47 5.66
C MET A 361 3.46 2.06 7.04
N MET A 362 2.31 1.88 7.68
CA MET A 362 2.06 2.28 9.05
C MET A 362 1.19 1.25 9.75
N HIS A 363 1.20 1.31 11.07
CA HIS A 363 0.38 0.46 11.91
C HIS A 363 -0.06 1.22 13.16
N TYR A 364 -1.11 0.73 13.79
CA TYR A 364 -1.52 1.20 15.11
C TYR A 364 -0.76 0.43 16.21
N THR A 365 -0.30 1.15 17.22
CA THR A 365 0.25 0.60 18.47
C THR A 365 -0.45 1.26 19.67
N GLU A 366 -0.11 0.87 20.89
CA GLU A 366 -0.63 1.54 22.09
C GLU A 366 -0.24 3.04 22.18
N GLU A 367 0.76 3.47 21.41
CA GLU A 367 1.20 4.88 21.29
C GLU A 367 0.48 5.64 20.15
N GLY A 368 -0.48 5.02 19.48
CA GLY A 368 -1.20 5.55 18.32
C GLY A 368 -0.67 5.03 16.99
N LEU A 369 -0.95 5.75 15.91
CA LEU A 369 -0.46 5.43 14.57
C LEU A 369 1.05 5.71 14.48
N ARG A 370 1.80 4.78 13.91
CA ARG A 370 3.27 4.84 13.79
C ARG A 370 3.74 4.43 12.39
N PRO A 371 4.79 5.06 11.83
CA PRO A 371 5.40 4.59 10.58
C PRO A 371 6.14 3.27 10.82
N LEU A 372 6.04 2.35 9.86
CA LEU A 372 6.52 0.97 10.00
C LEU A 372 7.63 0.64 9.00
N ALA A 373 7.40 0.93 7.72
CA ALA A 373 8.34 0.69 6.64
C ALA A 373 8.17 1.74 5.55
N ILE A 374 9.24 2.09 4.85
CA ILE A 374 9.17 3.01 3.72
C ILE A 374 10.18 2.65 2.64
N TYR A 375 9.73 2.68 1.39
CA TYR A 375 10.58 2.49 0.23
C TYR A 375 9.97 3.19 -0.98
N SER A 376 10.74 3.31 -2.06
CA SER A 376 10.31 3.95 -3.29
C SER A 376 10.50 3.04 -4.48
N ARG A 377 9.69 3.25 -5.51
CA ARG A 377 9.83 2.61 -6.81
C ARG A 377 9.87 3.69 -7.87
N ARG A 378 10.81 3.56 -8.82
CA ARG A 378 10.91 4.48 -9.95
C ARG A 378 10.29 3.92 -11.22
N ALA A 379 9.89 4.82 -12.11
CA ALA A 379 9.46 4.50 -13.47
C ALA A 379 10.64 3.99 -14.32
N ARG A 380 10.32 3.39 -15.47
CA ARG A 380 11.30 2.77 -16.38
C ARG A 380 12.06 3.80 -17.20
N LEU A 381 11.34 4.79 -17.72
CA LEU A 381 11.87 5.85 -18.56
C LEU A 381 12.01 7.17 -17.77
N PRO A 382 12.99 8.01 -18.14
CA PRO A 382 13.21 9.29 -17.48
C PRO A 382 12.12 10.31 -17.82
N LEU A 383 11.57 10.98 -16.80
CA LEU A 383 10.49 11.96 -16.89
C LEU A 383 10.89 13.21 -17.70
N ASN A 384 12.19 13.53 -17.75
CA ASN A 384 12.73 14.76 -18.31
C ASN A 384 13.22 14.60 -19.76
N LYS A 385 12.70 13.62 -20.48
CA LYS A 385 12.94 13.38 -21.91
C LYS A 385 11.62 13.17 -22.65
N PRO A 386 11.56 13.43 -23.97
CA PRO A 386 10.41 13.02 -24.78
C PRO A 386 10.15 11.52 -24.63
N LEU A 387 8.87 11.14 -24.64
CA LEU A 387 8.49 9.74 -24.76
C LEU A 387 8.98 9.21 -26.11
N PRO A 388 9.77 8.12 -26.16
CA PRO A 388 10.18 7.52 -27.43
C PRO A 388 8.96 7.10 -28.25
N GLU A 389 9.08 7.15 -29.57
CA GLU A 389 8.03 6.67 -30.47
C GLU A 389 7.70 5.20 -30.18
N GLY A 390 6.42 4.87 -30.07
CA GLY A 390 5.92 3.54 -29.72
C GLY A 390 6.08 3.13 -28.25
N ALA A 391 6.67 3.96 -27.38
CA ALA A 391 6.71 3.69 -25.95
C ALA A 391 5.38 4.06 -25.27
N SER A 392 5.00 3.33 -24.22
CA SER A 392 3.81 3.65 -23.44
C SER A 392 4.11 4.75 -22.41
N SER A 393 3.17 5.66 -22.20
CA SER A 393 3.21 6.60 -21.08
C SER A 393 3.33 5.92 -19.73
N TRP A 394 2.89 4.65 -19.62
CA TRP A 394 3.07 3.85 -18.40
C TRP A 394 4.55 3.67 -18.05
N ASP A 395 5.43 3.63 -19.04
CA ASP A 395 6.87 3.51 -18.80
C ASP A 395 7.47 4.77 -18.18
N LEU A 396 6.81 5.91 -18.37
CA LEU A 396 7.23 7.21 -17.85
C LEU A 396 6.70 7.47 -16.44
N TYR A 397 5.48 7.03 -16.15
CA TYR A 397 4.75 7.36 -14.92
C TYR A 397 4.49 6.17 -13.99
N GLY A 398 4.41 4.95 -14.54
CA GLY A 398 4.13 3.73 -13.82
C GLY A 398 5.33 3.28 -12.98
N THR A 399 5.13 3.16 -11.68
CA THR A 399 6.18 2.79 -10.71
C THR A 399 6.06 1.33 -10.24
N ASN A 400 4.99 0.62 -10.59
CA ASN A 400 4.80 -0.77 -10.15
C ASN A 400 5.95 -1.67 -10.62
N LEU A 401 6.41 -2.57 -9.73
CA LEU A 401 7.53 -3.48 -10.01
C LEU A 401 7.09 -4.79 -10.67
N SER A 402 5.82 -5.15 -10.51
CA SER A 402 5.26 -6.41 -11.02
C SER A 402 5.16 -6.36 -12.54
N VAL A 403 5.82 -7.31 -13.20
CA VAL A 403 5.73 -7.53 -14.64
C VAL A 403 5.00 -8.85 -14.86
N LYS A 404 3.90 -8.80 -15.59
CA LYS A 404 3.14 -10.01 -15.95
C LYS A 404 3.93 -10.77 -17.01
N GLN A 405 4.21 -12.04 -16.78
CA GLN A 405 4.79 -12.93 -17.79
C GLN A 405 3.71 -13.83 -18.40
N THR A 406 4.05 -14.57 -19.46
CA THR A 406 3.18 -15.58 -20.08
C THR A 406 2.71 -16.63 -19.07
N GLU A 407 3.56 -16.97 -18.09
CA GLU A 407 3.21 -17.76 -16.92
C GLU A 407 3.74 -17.08 -15.65
N GLY A 408 2.84 -16.61 -14.78
CA GLY A 408 3.22 -16.01 -13.49
C GLY A 408 3.67 -14.54 -13.55
N TRP A 409 4.50 -14.16 -12.57
CA TRP A 409 4.91 -12.78 -12.30
C TRP A 409 6.43 -12.69 -12.12
N SER A 410 7.06 -11.68 -12.71
CA SER A 410 8.44 -11.27 -12.37
C SER A 410 8.47 -9.89 -11.72
N TYR A 411 9.61 -9.57 -11.10
CA TYR A 411 9.84 -8.30 -10.41
C TYR A 411 11.06 -7.60 -10.99
N ASP A 412 10.93 -6.32 -11.28
CA ASP A 412 12.04 -5.46 -11.70
C ASP A 412 12.66 -4.79 -10.45
N ASP A 413 13.55 -5.50 -9.77
CA ASP A 413 14.19 -5.05 -8.53
C ASP A 413 15.19 -3.91 -8.75
N GLU A 414 15.67 -3.68 -9.97
CA GLU A 414 16.54 -2.54 -10.32
C GLU A 414 15.83 -1.19 -10.21
N ARG A 415 14.49 -1.18 -10.26
CA ARG A 415 13.65 0.00 -10.03
C ARG A 415 13.25 0.20 -8.57
N LEU A 416 13.56 -0.76 -7.69
CA LEU A 416 13.40 -0.60 -6.25
C LEU A 416 14.48 0.32 -5.69
N MET A 417 14.04 1.37 -5.01
CA MET A 417 14.89 2.33 -4.31
C MET A 417 14.74 2.15 -2.80
N LEU A 418 15.74 1.52 -2.20
CA LEU A 418 15.83 1.33 -0.75
C LEU A 418 16.08 2.66 -0.05
N TYR A 419 15.64 2.79 1.19
CA TYR A 419 15.90 3.97 2.02
C TYR A 419 17.23 3.77 2.79
N ASP A 420 18.25 3.34 2.05
CA ASP A 420 19.60 3.08 2.51
C ASP A 420 20.54 4.27 2.24
N ILE A 421 21.75 4.22 2.77
CA ILE A 421 22.78 5.26 2.60
C ILE A 421 23.08 5.55 1.11
N ARG A 422 22.91 4.56 0.22
CA ARG A 422 23.28 4.68 -1.20
C ARG A 422 22.20 5.33 -2.04
N ASN A 423 20.93 5.02 -1.76
CA ASN A 423 19.83 5.34 -2.66
C ASN A 423 18.98 6.52 -2.19
N PHE A 424 18.86 6.75 -0.88
CA PHE A 424 17.94 7.76 -0.34
C PHE A 424 18.23 9.18 -0.87
N GLY A 425 19.51 9.56 -0.98
CA GLY A 425 19.90 10.86 -1.52
C GLY A 425 19.43 11.13 -2.95
N ASN A 426 19.18 10.09 -3.75
CA ASN A 426 18.68 10.22 -5.12
C ASN A 426 17.19 10.60 -5.17
N LEU A 427 16.44 10.42 -4.09
CA LEU A 427 15.02 10.78 -4.02
C LEU A 427 14.80 12.28 -3.78
N GLY A 428 15.80 12.99 -3.26
CA GLY A 428 15.68 14.42 -2.94
C GLY A 428 14.65 14.71 -1.83
N LEU A 429 14.39 13.73 -0.96
CA LEU A 429 13.46 13.84 0.17
C LEU A 429 14.21 14.24 1.45
N GLY A 430 13.60 15.12 2.24
CA GLY A 430 14.05 15.48 3.58
C GLY A 430 13.14 14.92 4.67
N ILE A 431 13.44 15.28 5.93
CA ILE A 431 12.66 14.86 7.08
C ILE A 431 11.22 15.38 7.02
N ASP A 432 11.03 16.59 6.49
CA ASP A 432 9.73 17.25 6.41
C ASP A 432 8.79 16.56 5.43
N GLU A 433 9.31 16.11 4.27
CA GLU A 433 8.52 15.28 3.34
C GLU A 433 8.17 13.93 3.97
N LEU A 434 9.07 13.28 4.72
CA LEU A 434 8.73 12.02 5.41
C LEU A 434 7.62 12.21 6.46
N ILE A 435 7.69 13.29 7.25
CA ILE A 435 6.66 13.66 8.23
C ILE A 435 5.33 13.96 7.53
N GLN A 436 5.34 14.75 6.47
CA GLN A 436 4.14 15.05 5.69
C GLN A 436 3.53 13.76 5.09
N GLY A 437 4.38 12.87 4.57
CA GLY A 437 3.95 11.57 4.04
C GLY A 437 3.25 10.74 5.10
N PHE A 438 3.86 10.59 6.29
CA PHE A 438 3.25 9.87 7.41
C PHE A 438 1.89 10.46 7.82
N ILE A 439 1.78 11.79 7.91
CA ILE A 439 0.53 12.45 8.30
C ILE A 439 -0.56 12.27 7.22
N GLN A 440 -0.21 12.38 5.94
CA GLN A 440 -1.13 12.04 4.84
C GLN A 440 -1.60 10.58 4.94
N SER A 441 -0.70 9.64 5.23
CA SER A 441 -1.05 8.23 5.43
C SER A 441 -1.96 8.00 6.63
N ALA A 442 -1.70 8.70 7.74
CA ALA A 442 -2.50 8.59 8.96
C ALA A 442 -3.92 9.12 8.74
N MET A 443 -4.07 10.27 8.09
CA MET A 443 -5.38 10.82 7.70
C MET A 443 -6.13 9.87 6.75
N ALA A 444 -5.45 9.30 5.75
CA ALA A 444 -6.05 8.33 4.83
C ALA A 444 -6.52 7.05 5.54
N THR A 445 -5.75 6.55 6.50
CA THR A 445 -6.11 5.38 7.31
C THR A 445 -7.31 5.68 8.20
N TYR A 446 -7.29 6.82 8.91
CA TYR A 446 -8.44 7.30 9.70
C TYR A 446 -9.70 7.40 8.82
N ALA A 447 -9.59 8.02 7.65
CA ALA A 447 -10.72 8.23 6.75
C ALA A 447 -11.36 6.92 6.32
N ILE A 448 -10.55 5.95 5.87
CA ILE A 448 -11.04 4.64 5.42
C ILE A 448 -11.63 3.85 6.59
N ASP A 449 -11.03 3.91 7.78
CA ASP A 449 -11.56 3.19 8.94
C ASP A 449 -12.91 3.77 9.42
N GLN A 450 -13.03 5.10 9.48
CA GLN A 450 -14.31 5.76 9.78
C GLN A 450 -15.38 5.39 8.76
N HIS A 451 -15.02 5.35 7.47
CA HIS A 451 -15.94 4.92 6.42
C HIS A 451 -16.33 3.44 6.54
N ALA A 452 -15.42 2.58 7.02
CA ALA A 452 -15.73 1.19 7.35
C ALA A 452 -16.71 1.08 8.51
N ILE A 453 -16.50 1.86 9.58
CA ILE A 453 -17.41 1.93 10.75
C ILE A 453 -18.81 2.35 10.31
N GLU A 454 -18.94 3.44 9.54
CA GLU A 454 -20.23 3.91 9.04
C GLU A 454 -20.98 2.84 8.26
N LYS A 455 -20.25 2.06 7.44
CA LYS A 455 -20.83 1.03 6.57
C LYS A 455 -21.16 -0.27 7.28
N PHE A 456 -20.33 -0.72 8.20
CA PHE A 456 -20.38 -2.11 8.69
C PHE A 456 -20.76 -2.27 10.16
N ASP A 457 -20.79 -1.19 10.96
CA ASP A 457 -21.24 -1.27 12.35
C ASP A 457 -22.77 -1.37 12.49
N ASN A 458 -23.50 -0.89 11.49
CA ASN A 458 -24.98 -0.84 11.48
C ASN A 458 -25.65 -1.97 10.68
N ILE A 459 -24.84 -2.85 10.07
CA ILE A 459 -25.25 -4.11 9.44
C ILE A 459 -24.99 -5.20 10.46
#